data_AF-A0A7X3FXN9-F1
#
_entry.id   AF-A0A7X3FXN9-F1
#
_cell.length_a   1.000
_cell.length_b   1.000
_cell.length_c   1.000
_cell.angle_alpha   90.00
_cell.angle_beta   90.00
_cell.angle_gamma   90.00
#
_symmetry.space_group_name_H-M   'P 1'
#
loop_
_entity.id
_entity.type
_entity.pdbx_description
1 polymer ?
#
loop_
_entity_poly.entity_id
_entity_poly.type
_entity_poly.pdbx_seq_one_letter_code
_entity_poly.pdbx_strand_id
1 'polypeptide(L)'
;MARRRDGGTAGRAGRALPVARAHHPFVSTGGGGRRVAGVAGGEQGAGRAVLPRGIRRYLRLGRAGPGRSSRRARPAARAAGAPVLPRAGPGRAARRPGRPDRKPAHMSRPVPTRLASTLAANAHQKEEFQAFRRRVLEDGEPYVISDAVAPAEILHAMDIHVTPVVWYSAIIAAKQLSPYYFEQMDARGFHDRLPRYTSLPLMSTLDGDPERAPYGGLPKPMMILSRFRDDYGQRISELWSRAYGGVPVFGLDASSSTALGPRWWERGLRDWETLYEPHRLDFQVEQLEGLIRTAETLSGRSFEPLEFMRQMHRINEAGEIVADIRDMLARARPLPVPLTEQLANVMAPTWDRGSAWSVAHLKAFRAELRTLIGQGAAACPNERLRLLWVGNGLWFNTGFYRAFEEKYGAVFVWTMYSNFLSDGYGRYFRDDPAHALRALASRHISMNEQLHVPPWMGDWIVEQARAYGADGAVMLVPKHDRMGSLGSRMTKVALERAGIPVVELHANMVDARMWDDAAMRKKVEEFIEQRLLRGSTTTETA
;
A
#
# COMPACT_ATOMS: atom_id res chain seq x y z
N MET A 1 1.25 62.28 -29.50
CA MET A 1 2.48 62.38 -30.32
C MET A 1 2.96 60.96 -30.64
N ALA A 2 2.43 60.28 -31.66
CA ALA A 2 2.80 60.37 -33.08
C ALA A 2 4.29 60.07 -33.36
N ARG A 3 4.63 58.84 -33.78
CA ARG A 3 4.96 58.51 -35.19
C ARG A 3 5.28 57.02 -35.40
N ARG A 4 4.65 56.46 -36.44
CA ARG A 4 4.95 55.22 -37.16
C ARG A 4 6.07 55.45 -38.21
N ARG A 5 6.70 54.36 -38.67
CA ARG A 5 6.99 53.94 -40.07
C ARG A 5 7.98 52.75 -40.00
N ASP A 6 7.63 51.52 -40.37
CA ASP A 6 7.36 50.91 -41.70
C ASP A 6 8.54 50.94 -42.69
N GLY A 7 8.97 49.73 -43.10
CA GLY A 7 9.31 49.42 -44.50
C GLY A 7 10.70 48.83 -44.80
N GLY A 8 10.75 47.65 -45.44
CA GLY A 8 11.73 47.38 -46.51
C GLY A 8 12.47 46.03 -46.52
N THR A 9 12.04 45.14 -47.40
CA THR A 9 12.51 43.78 -47.74
C THR A 9 13.66 43.69 -48.76
N ALA A 10 14.44 42.60 -48.72
CA ALA A 10 15.05 41.79 -49.82
C ALA A 10 16.42 41.21 -49.34
N GLY A 11 16.87 39.97 -49.60
CA GLY A 11 16.37 38.82 -50.34
C GLY A 11 17.47 37.72 -50.41
N ARG A 12 17.02 36.47 -50.62
CA ARG A 12 17.67 35.29 -51.24
C ARG A 12 18.65 34.37 -50.46
N ALA A 13 18.16 33.12 -50.36
CA ALA A 13 18.77 31.83 -50.74
C ALA A 13 20.04 31.35 -50.00
N GLY A 14 20.17 30.11 -49.54
CA GLY A 14 19.38 28.89 -49.70
C GLY A 14 20.33 27.69 -49.55
N ARG A 15 19.89 26.61 -48.87
CA ARG A 15 20.21 25.20 -49.17
C ARG A 15 19.66 24.30 -48.06
N ALA A 16 18.59 23.60 -48.40
CA ALA A 16 18.16 22.36 -47.76
C ALA A 16 18.34 21.23 -48.79
N LEU A 17 18.57 20.01 -48.31
CA LEU A 17 18.18 18.67 -48.84
C LEU A 17 19.06 17.58 -48.16
N PRO A 18 18.67 16.29 -48.13
CA PRO A 18 17.33 15.72 -48.32
C PRO A 18 16.91 14.63 -47.32
N VAL A 19 15.59 14.47 -47.23
CA VAL A 19 14.87 13.28 -46.75
C VAL A 19 14.79 12.27 -47.90
N ALA A 20 15.00 10.98 -47.62
CA ALA A 20 14.74 9.89 -48.56
C ALA A 20 13.59 9.00 -48.05
N ARG A 21 12.51 8.95 -48.84
CA ARG A 21 11.48 7.90 -48.87
C ARG A 21 11.63 7.15 -50.20
N ALA A 22 11.45 5.84 -50.19
CA ALA A 22 11.17 5.05 -51.40
C ALA A 22 10.07 4.03 -51.12
N HIS A 23 9.15 3.88 -52.07
CA HIS A 23 8.04 2.93 -52.08
C HIS A 23 8.09 2.07 -53.37
N HIS A 24 7.81 0.76 -53.20
CA HIS A 24 7.16 -0.22 -54.12
C HIS A 24 7.91 -0.76 -55.37
N PRO A 25 7.49 -1.92 -55.98
CA PRO A 25 6.28 -2.76 -55.80
C PRO A 25 6.46 -4.32 -55.73
N PHE A 26 5.30 -5.00 -55.63
CA PHE A 26 4.93 -6.44 -55.66
C PHE A 26 5.59 -7.38 -56.71
N VAL A 27 5.63 -8.71 -56.43
CA VAL A 27 5.00 -9.83 -57.20
C VAL A 27 5.21 -11.20 -56.50
N SER A 28 4.21 -12.08 -56.66
CA SER A 28 4.05 -13.47 -56.22
C SER A 28 4.47 -14.49 -57.30
N THR A 29 5.11 -15.60 -56.89
CA THR A 29 5.09 -16.98 -57.47
C THR A 29 5.89 -17.86 -56.48
N GLY A 30 5.59 -19.09 -56.07
CA GLY A 30 4.78 -20.18 -56.62
C GLY A 30 5.66 -21.43 -56.82
N GLY A 31 5.57 -22.42 -55.92
CA GLY A 31 5.63 -23.86 -56.24
C GLY A 31 6.97 -24.64 -56.25
N GLY A 32 6.93 -25.85 -55.66
CA GLY A 32 7.84 -26.99 -55.90
C GLY A 32 8.78 -27.28 -54.72
N GLY A 33 8.70 -28.37 -53.93
CA GLY A 33 8.21 -29.71 -54.20
C GLY A 33 9.39 -30.67 -54.36
N ARG A 34 9.69 -31.49 -53.34
CA ARG A 34 10.28 -32.84 -53.49
C ARG A 34 10.16 -33.65 -52.19
N ARG A 35 9.30 -34.67 -52.26
CA ARG A 35 9.32 -35.88 -51.42
C ARG A 35 10.20 -36.93 -52.09
N VAL A 36 10.93 -37.71 -51.28
CA VAL A 36 11.27 -39.15 -51.50
C VAL A 36 11.42 -39.72 -50.08
N ALA A 37 10.49 -40.51 -49.52
CA ALA A 37 10.41 -41.98 -49.53
C ALA A 37 11.79 -42.67 -49.34
N GLY A 38 12.05 -43.61 -48.43
CA GLY A 38 11.28 -44.35 -47.44
C GLY A 38 12.17 -45.45 -46.84
N VAL A 39 11.52 -46.40 -46.16
CA VAL A 39 11.99 -47.73 -45.73
C VAL A 39 12.43 -47.87 -44.26
N ALA A 40 11.88 -48.94 -43.70
CA ALA A 40 11.77 -49.34 -42.31
C ALA A 40 12.99 -50.14 -41.79
N GLY A 41 13.00 -50.34 -40.47
CA GLY A 41 13.60 -51.52 -39.84
C GLY A 41 14.54 -51.21 -38.68
N GLY A 42 14.39 -51.94 -37.57
CA GLY A 42 15.53 -52.31 -36.75
C GLY A 42 15.55 -51.78 -35.31
N GLU A 43 15.26 -52.70 -34.41
CA GLU A 43 15.52 -52.71 -32.98
C GLU A 43 16.94 -52.30 -32.50
N GLN A 44 16.97 -51.94 -31.20
CA GLN A 44 18.08 -52.08 -30.22
C GLN A 44 19.25 -51.08 -30.24
N GLY A 45 19.53 -50.48 -29.08
CA GLY A 45 20.82 -49.82 -28.80
C GLY A 45 20.75 -48.78 -27.69
N ALA A 46 21.16 -49.17 -26.49
CA ALA A 46 21.20 -48.35 -25.28
C ALA A 46 22.15 -47.14 -25.37
N GLY A 47 21.75 -46.02 -24.76
CA GLY A 47 22.60 -44.84 -24.55
C GLY A 47 22.04 -43.95 -23.45
N ARG A 48 22.36 -44.27 -22.19
CA ARG A 48 22.04 -43.46 -21.00
C ARG A 48 22.78 -42.11 -21.07
N ALA A 49 22.04 -41.01 -21.16
CA ALA A 49 22.51 -39.71 -20.72
C ALA A 49 22.00 -39.45 -19.29
N VAL A 50 22.94 -39.31 -18.36
CA VAL A 50 22.71 -39.05 -16.93
C VAL A 50 22.51 -37.54 -16.74
N LEU A 51 21.34 -37.15 -16.24
CA LEU A 51 21.07 -35.79 -15.74
C LEU A 51 21.25 -35.76 -14.20
N PRO A 52 21.81 -34.69 -13.61
CA PRO A 52 22.08 -34.63 -12.17
C PRO A 52 20.80 -34.65 -11.33
N ARG A 53 20.85 -35.40 -10.24
CA ARG A 53 19.77 -35.56 -9.25
C ARG A 53 19.66 -34.34 -8.35
N GLY A 54 18.56 -33.62 -8.46
CA GLY A 54 17.99 -32.73 -7.46
C GLY A 54 16.54 -32.50 -7.83
N ILE A 55 15.63 -32.43 -6.86
CA ILE A 55 14.15 -32.40 -7.00
C ILE A 55 13.48 -33.77 -6.84
N ARG A 56 13.34 -34.19 -5.58
CA ARG A 56 12.24 -35.05 -5.08
C ARG A 56 11.92 -34.74 -3.62
N ARG A 57 11.12 -33.70 -3.41
CA ARG A 57 10.25 -33.38 -2.26
C ARG A 57 9.57 -32.11 -2.78
N TYR A 58 8.31 -32.08 -3.18
CA TYR A 58 7.10 -32.32 -2.41
C TYR A 58 6.05 -32.96 -3.34
N LEU A 59 5.30 -33.95 -2.85
CA LEU A 59 3.97 -34.41 -3.32
C LEU A 59 3.73 -35.84 -2.80
N ARG A 60 3.04 -35.96 -1.66
CA ARG A 60 2.19 -37.12 -1.29
C ARG A 60 1.09 -36.56 -0.38
N LEU A 61 -0.11 -36.35 -0.91
CA LEU A 61 -1.26 -37.27 -0.95
C LEU A 61 -2.25 -37.00 0.19
N GLY A 62 -3.37 -36.40 -0.17
CA GLY A 62 -4.63 -36.42 0.55
C GLY A 62 -5.77 -36.42 -0.46
N ARG A 63 -6.02 -37.58 -1.10
CA ARG A 63 -7.24 -37.83 -1.88
C ARG A 63 -8.33 -38.27 -0.91
N ALA A 64 -9.46 -37.57 -0.88
CA ALA A 64 -10.72 -38.09 -0.37
C ALA A 64 -11.78 -37.96 -1.49
N GLY A 65 -12.38 -39.09 -1.86
CA GLY A 65 -13.46 -39.18 -2.87
C GLY A 65 -14.84 -38.80 -2.31
N PRO A 66 -15.88 -38.78 -3.15
CA PRO A 66 -17.13 -38.07 -2.89
C PRO A 66 -18.19 -38.95 -2.20
N GLY A 67 -18.90 -38.38 -1.22
CA GLY A 67 -20.11 -38.96 -0.63
C GLY A 67 -21.33 -38.10 -0.92
N ARG A 68 -22.35 -38.68 -1.56
CA ARG A 68 -23.65 -38.07 -1.87
C ARG A 68 -24.73 -38.43 -0.83
N SER A 69 -25.67 -37.49 -0.65
CA SER A 69 -27.09 -37.65 -0.24
C SER A 69 -27.35 -37.91 1.27
N SER A 70 -28.41 -37.45 1.94
CA SER A 70 -29.72 -36.91 1.53
C SER A 70 -30.44 -36.20 2.69
N ARG A 71 -31.28 -35.17 2.38
CA ARG A 71 -32.62 -34.80 2.92
C ARG A 71 -32.93 -35.10 4.41
N ARG A 72 -33.47 -34.18 5.25
CA ARG A 72 -34.85 -33.63 5.24
C ARG A 72 -35.04 -32.65 6.43
N ALA A 73 -35.93 -31.67 6.25
CA ALA A 73 -36.51 -30.79 7.26
C ALA A 73 -37.57 -31.56 8.12
N ARG A 74 -38.18 -31.12 9.24
CA ARG A 74 -38.64 -29.81 9.78
C ARG A 74 -39.19 -30.06 11.25
N PRO A 75 -40.00 -29.19 11.94
CA PRO A 75 -39.71 -28.68 13.29
C PRO A 75 -40.81 -28.90 14.38
N ALA A 76 -40.60 -28.39 15.60
CA ALA A 76 -41.58 -27.99 16.64
C ALA A 76 -40.78 -27.51 17.89
N ALA A 77 -41.22 -26.73 18.88
CA ALA A 77 -42.33 -25.82 19.21
C ALA A 77 -42.01 -25.31 20.64
N ARG A 78 -41.93 -23.99 20.89
CA ARG A 78 -42.81 -23.17 21.78
C ARG A 78 -43.03 -23.65 23.23
N ALA A 79 -42.67 -22.79 24.19
CA ALA A 79 -43.46 -22.27 25.34
C ALA A 79 -42.47 -21.69 26.39
N ALA A 80 -42.46 -20.37 26.66
CA ALA A 80 -43.34 -19.59 27.53
C ALA A 80 -42.86 -19.53 29.00
N GLY A 81 -42.76 -18.31 29.55
CA GLY A 81 -42.61 -18.09 31.00
C GLY A 81 -41.80 -16.85 31.39
N ALA A 82 -42.42 -15.67 31.36
CA ALA A 82 -42.14 -14.61 32.36
C ALA A 82 -42.96 -14.95 33.62
N PRO A 83 -42.57 -14.52 34.85
CA PRO A 83 -43.04 -13.20 35.30
C PRO A 83 -42.23 -12.51 36.44
N VAL A 84 -42.70 -11.28 36.78
CA VAL A 84 -42.71 -10.57 38.09
C VAL A 84 -41.58 -9.57 38.46
N LEU A 85 -42.01 -8.31 38.54
CA LEU A 85 -41.45 -7.18 39.29
C LEU A 85 -41.80 -7.25 40.79
N PRO A 86 -41.08 -6.51 41.65
CA PRO A 86 -41.77 -5.78 42.71
C PRO A 86 -41.41 -4.28 42.75
N ARG A 87 -42.40 -3.48 43.17
CA ARG A 87 -42.36 -2.04 43.48
C ARG A 87 -42.63 -1.85 44.98
N ALA A 88 -41.89 -0.93 45.61
CA ALA A 88 -42.25 0.00 46.72
C ALA A 88 -40.92 0.44 47.38
N GLY A 89 -40.63 1.68 47.81
CA GLY A 89 -41.36 2.94 48.01
C GLY A 89 -40.34 4.03 48.41
N PRO A 90 -40.76 5.25 48.79
CA PRO A 90 -40.01 6.49 48.53
C PRO A 90 -39.17 7.01 49.71
N GLY A 91 -38.04 7.66 49.40
CA GLY A 91 -37.24 8.45 50.35
C GLY A 91 -36.88 9.82 49.76
N ARG A 92 -37.53 10.88 50.26
CA ARG A 92 -37.16 12.28 49.99
C ARG A 92 -35.95 12.66 50.85
N ALA A 93 -34.91 13.22 50.24
CA ALA A 93 -34.02 14.16 50.91
C ALA A 93 -33.50 15.18 49.87
N ALA A 94 -33.86 16.44 50.07
CA ALA A 94 -33.43 17.57 49.28
C ALA A 94 -31.95 17.88 49.51
N ARG A 95 -31.16 17.99 48.43
CA ARG A 95 -29.85 18.68 48.44
C ARG A 95 -29.75 19.57 47.20
N ARG A 96 -29.45 20.84 47.44
CA ARG A 96 -29.21 21.89 46.44
C ARG A 96 -28.02 21.52 45.52
N PRO A 97 -28.02 21.89 44.23
CA PRO A 97 -26.86 21.68 43.38
C PRO A 97 -25.80 22.75 43.67
N GLY A 98 -24.68 22.33 44.28
CA GLY A 98 -23.43 23.09 44.28
C GLY A 98 -22.77 23.00 42.91
N ARG A 99 -22.24 24.13 42.42
CA ARG A 99 -21.37 24.19 41.23
C ARG A 99 -20.24 23.17 41.36
N PRO A 100 -19.91 22.40 40.31
CA PRO A 100 -18.69 21.61 40.34
C PRO A 100 -17.47 22.55 40.22
N ASP A 101 -16.59 22.48 41.22
CA ASP A 101 -15.28 23.10 41.20
C ASP A 101 -14.50 22.65 39.96
N ARG A 102 -14.04 23.62 39.17
CA ARG A 102 -13.06 23.39 38.10
C ARG A 102 -11.76 22.90 38.74
N LYS A 103 -11.45 21.62 38.56
CA LYS A 103 -10.08 21.12 38.78
C LYS A 103 -9.12 21.93 37.89
N PRO A 104 -7.94 22.33 38.40
CA PRO A 104 -6.96 23.05 37.60
C PRO A 104 -6.53 22.19 36.41
N ALA A 105 -6.42 22.81 35.24
CA ALA A 105 -5.94 22.17 34.02
C ALA A 105 -4.57 21.55 34.30
N HIS A 106 -4.46 20.22 34.18
CA HIS A 106 -3.15 19.59 34.08
C HIS A 106 -2.45 20.23 32.88
N MET A 107 -1.39 21.01 33.13
CA MET A 107 -0.54 21.51 32.07
C MET A 107 0.03 20.28 31.34
N SER A 108 -0.46 20.05 30.12
CA SER A 108 0.10 19.03 29.24
C SER A 108 1.57 19.34 29.03
N ARG A 109 2.44 18.37 29.31
CA ARG A 109 3.87 18.53 28.99
C ARG A 109 3.99 18.53 27.45
N PRO A 110 4.76 19.45 26.87
CA PRO A 110 4.96 19.47 25.43
C PRO A 110 5.60 18.14 24.99
N VAL A 111 5.01 17.51 23.98
CA VAL A 111 5.57 16.33 23.33
C VAL A 111 6.93 16.72 22.75
N PRO A 112 7.99 15.89 22.90
CA PRO A 112 9.26 16.12 22.23
C PRO A 112 9.05 16.38 20.73
N THR A 113 9.86 17.27 20.12
CA THR A 113 9.73 17.61 18.70
C THR A 113 9.80 16.39 17.78
N ARG A 114 10.48 15.32 18.21
CA ARG A 114 10.44 13.97 17.62
C ARG A 114 10.57 12.89 18.69
N LEU A 115 9.93 11.75 18.45
CA LEU A 115 10.02 10.57 19.32
C LEU A 115 11.37 9.86 19.19
N ALA A 116 11.80 9.18 20.26
CA ALA A 116 13.01 8.37 20.23
C ALA A 116 12.87 7.20 19.25
N SER A 117 11.70 6.58 19.20
CA SER A 117 11.34 5.58 18.17
C SER A 117 11.49 6.16 16.76
N THR A 118 10.97 7.37 16.49
CA THR A 118 11.10 8.01 15.17
C THR A 118 12.56 8.26 14.78
N LEU A 119 13.41 8.66 15.72
CA LEU A 119 14.85 8.81 15.46
C LEU A 119 15.49 7.46 15.11
N ALA A 120 15.13 6.39 15.82
CA ALA A 120 15.60 5.04 15.53
C ALA A 120 15.10 4.51 14.16
N ALA A 121 13.86 4.80 13.78
CA ALA A 121 13.35 4.45 12.45
C ALA A 121 14.14 5.15 11.33
N ASN A 122 14.46 6.43 11.50
CA ASN A 122 15.25 7.18 10.52
C ASN A 122 16.70 6.68 10.45
N ALA A 123 17.29 6.31 11.58
CA ALA A 123 18.62 5.71 11.63
C ALA A 123 18.64 4.37 10.86
N HIS A 124 17.67 3.49 11.11
CA HIS A 124 17.54 2.21 10.41
C HIS A 124 17.39 2.39 8.89
N GLN A 125 16.53 3.31 8.44
CA GLN A 125 16.39 3.59 7.00
C GLN A 125 17.70 4.08 6.36
N LYS A 126 18.50 4.86 7.10
CA LYS A 126 19.81 5.31 6.64
C LYS A 126 20.81 4.16 6.58
N GLU A 127 20.79 3.27 7.56
CA GLU A 127 21.63 2.06 7.61
C GLU A 127 21.28 1.10 6.48
N GLU A 128 19.99 0.79 6.28
CA GLU A 128 19.50 -0.02 5.17
C GLU A 128 19.91 0.55 3.81
N PHE A 129 19.88 1.88 3.69
CA PHE A 129 20.36 2.53 2.50
C PHE A 129 21.88 2.36 2.29
N GLN A 130 22.68 2.54 3.34
CA GLN A 130 24.12 2.30 3.26
C GLN A 130 24.44 0.83 2.94
N ALA A 131 23.66 -0.10 3.48
CA ALA A 131 23.74 -1.52 3.18
C ALA A 131 23.39 -1.78 1.71
N PHE A 132 22.34 -1.17 1.18
CA PHE A 132 21.99 -1.26 -0.24
C PHE A 132 23.14 -0.78 -1.13
N ARG A 133 23.73 0.38 -0.84
CA ARG A 133 24.87 0.88 -1.64
C ARG A 133 26.02 -0.13 -1.68
N ARG A 134 26.44 -0.61 -0.51
CA ARG A 134 27.53 -1.56 -0.40
C ARG A 134 27.21 -2.85 -1.15
N ARG A 135 26.12 -3.51 -0.78
CA ARG A 135 25.74 -4.81 -1.33
C ARG A 135 25.46 -4.75 -2.83
N VAL A 136 24.70 -3.76 -3.29
CA VAL A 136 24.18 -3.73 -4.67
C VAL A 136 25.05 -2.90 -5.61
N LEU A 137 25.51 -1.72 -5.19
CA LEU A 137 26.31 -0.84 -6.08
C LEU A 137 27.79 -1.21 -6.08
N GLU A 138 28.35 -1.59 -4.92
CA GLU A 138 29.78 -1.87 -4.77
C GLU A 138 30.09 -3.36 -4.99
N ASP A 139 29.35 -4.25 -4.31
CA ASP A 139 29.60 -5.70 -4.35
C ASP A 139 28.83 -6.43 -5.47
N GLY A 140 27.87 -5.76 -6.13
CA GLY A 140 27.11 -6.30 -7.25
C GLY A 140 26.13 -7.42 -6.87
N GLU A 141 25.65 -7.46 -5.63
CA GLU A 141 24.67 -8.44 -5.18
C GLU A 141 23.32 -8.33 -5.93
N PRO A 142 22.64 -9.46 -6.17
CA PRO A 142 21.33 -9.47 -6.81
C PRO A 142 20.29 -8.75 -5.94
N TYR A 143 19.48 -7.91 -6.57
CA TYR A 143 18.35 -7.22 -5.94
C TYR A 143 17.16 -7.11 -6.89
N VAL A 144 15.97 -6.85 -6.34
CA VAL A 144 14.71 -6.78 -7.08
C VAL A 144 14.07 -5.40 -6.95
N ILE A 145 13.65 -4.82 -8.08
CA ILE A 145 12.69 -3.70 -8.08
C ILE A 145 11.29 -4.30 -8.05
N SER A 146 10.44 -3.87 -7.11
CA SER A 146 9.14 -4.50 -6.87
C SER A 146 8.01 -3.50 -6.70
N ASP A 147 6.79 -3.87 -7.08
CA ASP A 147 5.60 -3.21 -6.56
C ASP A 147 5.55 -3.32 -5.01
N ALA A 148 5.02 -2.29 -4.32
CA ALA A 148 5.05 -2.26 -2.85
C ALA A 148 4.24 -3.35 -2.16
N VAL A 149 3.19 -3.83 -2.82
CA VAL A 149 2.28 -4.86 -2.33
C VAL A 149 2.57 -6.23 -2.95
N ALA A 150 3.80 -6.43 -3.46
CA ALA A 150 4.25 -7.73 -3.92
C ALA A 150 4.85 -8.55 -2.75
N PRO A 151 4.96 -9.88 -2.89
CA PRO A 151 5.42 -10.81 -1.85
C PRO A 151 6.94 -10.74 -1.62
N ALA A 152 7.42 -9.61 -1.08
CA ALA A 152 8.83 -9.42 -0.72
C ALA A 152 9.33 -10.45 0.31
N GLU A 153 8.42 -11.05 1.10
CA GLU A 153 8.73 -12.08 2.09
C GLU A 153 9.49 -13.29 1.52
N ILE A 154 9.22 -13.65 0.26
CA ILE A 154 9.96 -14.74 -0.41
C ILE A 154 11.41 -14.33 -0.64
N LEU A 155 11.63 -13.09 -1.12
CA LEU A 155 12.96 -12.57 -1.45
C LEU A 155 13.77 -12.29 -0.18
N HIS A 156 13.13 -11.77 0.88
CA HIS A 156 13.75 -11.58 2.18
C HIS A 156 14.16 -12.91 2.83
N ALA A 157 13.40 -13.99 2.64
CA ALA A 157 13.79 -15.34 3.09
C ALA A 157 15.04 -15.88 2.37
N MET A 158 15.41 -15.28 1.24
CA MET A 158 16.61 -15.58 0.45
C MET A 158 17.70 -14.51 0.64
N ASP A 159 17.52 -13.58 1.60
CA ASP A 159 18.39 -12.41 1.83
C ASP A 159 18.55 -11.50 0.59
N ILE A 160 17.58 -11.50 -0.33
CA ILE A 160 17.60 -10.66 -1.53
C ILE A 160 16.95 -9.32 -1.20
N HIS A 161 17.69 -8.23 -1.45
CA HIS A 161 17.16 -6.88 -1.23
C HIS A 161 16.02 -6.57 -2.21
N VAL A 162 14.96 -5.94 -1.70
CA VAL A 162 13.81 -5.51 -2.47
C VAL A 162 13.65 -4.01 -2.35
N THR A 163 13.62 -3.31 -3.48
CA THR A 163 13.35 -1.87 -3.54
C THR A 163 11.94 -1.63 -4.08
N PRO A 164 10.98 -1.19 -3.24
CA PRO A 164 9.64 -0.90 -3.71
C PRO A 164 9.58 0.35 -4.59
N VAL A 165 8.90 0.27 -5.75
CA VAL A 165 8.75 1.38 -6.71
C VAL A 165 8.21 2.63 -6.03
N VAL A 166 7.05 2.52 -5.37
CA VAL A 166 6.39 3.66 -4.73
C VAL A 166 7.12 4.20 -3.50
N TRP A 167 7.96 3.38 -2.85
CA TRP A 167 8.85 3.87 -1.79
C TRP A 167 9.91 4.80 -2.37
N TYR A 168 10.55 4.39 -3.47
CA TYR A 168 11.51 5.24 -4.17
C TYR A 168 10.85 6.50 -4.75
N SER A 169 9.62 6.41 -5.26
CA SER A 169 8.83 7.58 -5.67
C SER A 169 8.58 8.57 -4.54
N ALA A 170 8.24 8.07 -3.34
CA ALA A 170 8.03 8.92 -2.17
C ALA A 170 9.33 9.63 -1.76
N ILE A 171 10.50 8.98 -1.90
CA ILE A 171 11.81 9.60 -1.68
C ILE A 171 12.09 10.70 -2.70
N ILE A 172 11.87 10.44 -3.99
CA ILE A 172 12.04 11.45 -5.05
C ILE A 172 11.16 12.67 -4.74
N ALA A 173 9.90 12.45 -4.35
CA ALA A 173 8.97 13.51 -3.99
C ALA A 173 9.39 14.28 -2.73
N ALA A 174 9.82 13.58 -1.68
CA ALA A 174 10.30 14.20 -0.44
C ALA A 174 11.54 15.08 -0.67
N LYS A 175 12.41 14.70 -1.62
CA LYS A 175 13.58 15.47 -2.06
C LYS A 175 13.26 16.59 -3.06
N GLN A 176 11.98 16.83 -3.36
CA GLN A 176 11.50 17.87 -4.29
C GLN A 176 12.03 17.69 -5.73
N LEU A 177 12.33 16.45 -6.14
CA LEU A 177 12.84 16.14 -7.47
C LEU A 177 11.75 15.75 -8.48
N SER A 178 10.50 15.57 -8.03
CA SER A 178 9.40 15.19 -8.91
C SER A 178 9.19 16.14 -10.11
N PRO A 179 9.16 17.48 -9.94
CA PRO A 179 8.93 18.39 -11.07
C PRO A 179 9.93 18.21 -12.21
N TYR A 180 11.22 18.07 -11.87
CA TYR A 180 12.30 17.82 -12.83
C TYR A 180 12.04 16.52 -13.63
N TYR A 181 11.77 15.40 -12.94
CA TYR A 181 11.53 14.14 -13.64
C TYR A 181 10.22 14.16 -14.46
N PHE A 182 9.23 14.96 -14.08
CA PHE A 182 8.05 15.11 -14.92
C PHE A 182 8.30 15.93 -16.18
N GLU A 183 9.15 16.96 -16.13
CA GLU A 183 9.62 17.65 -17.34
C GLU A 183 10.37 16.68 -18.27
N GLN A 184 11.20 15.79 -17.71
CA GLN A 184 11.88 14.73 -18.46
C GLN A 184 10.91 13.74 -19.11
N MET A 185 9.80 13.45 -18.43
CA MET A 185 8.71 12.61 -18.93
C MET A 185 7.99 13.27 -20.11
N ASP A 186 7.64 14.55 -19.95
CA ASP A 186 6.94 15.32 -20.98
C ASP A 186 7.84 15.49 -22.23
N ALA A 187 9.14 15.75 -22.05
CA ALA A 187 10.13 15.85 -23.14
C ALA A 187 10.33 14.55 -23.92
N ARG A 188 10.12 13.38 -23.28
CA ARG A 188 10.17 12.06 -23.92
C ARG A 188 8.86 11.66 -24.59
N GLY A 189 7.85 12.52 -24.58
CA GLY A 189 6.56 12.29 -25.24
C GLY A 189 5.60 11.37 -24.47
N PHE A 190 5.85 11.14 -23.18
CA PHE A 190 4.86 10.45 -22.34
C PHE A 190 3.64 11.35 -22.13
N HIS A 191 2.45 10.75 -22.18
CA HIS A 191 1.22 11.51 -21.99
C HIS A 191 1.07 11.97 -20.53
N ASP A 192 0.50 13.15 -20.34
CA ASP A 192 0.28 13.80 -19.05
C ASP A 192 -0.54 12.96 -18.04
N ARG A 193 -1.44 12.11 -18.55
CA ARG A 193 -2.29 11.20 -17.75
C ARG A 193 -1.60 9.92 -17.25
N LEU A 194 -0.29 9.76 -17.42
CA LEU A 194 0.43 8.58 -16.92
C LEU A 194 0.45 8.61 -15.37
N PRO A 195 0.23 7.49 -14.67
CA PRO A 195 0.23 7.47 -13.22
C PRO A 195 1.62 7.79 -12.66
N ARG A 196 1.76 9.06 -12.26
CA ARG A 196 3.03 9.66 -11.84
C ARG A 196 3.69 8.91 -10.68
N TYR A 197 2.91 8.31 -9.78
CA TYR A 197 3.48 7.64 -8.60
C TYR A 197 4.25 6.36 -8.97
N THR A 198 3.76 5.57 -9.92
CA THR A 198 4.43 4.33 -10.35
C THR A 198 5.49 4.59 -11.42
N SER A 199 5.32 5.63 -12.24
CA SER A 199 6.23 5.93 -13.35
C SER A 199 7.44 6.78 -12.98
N LEU A 200 7.43 7.46 -11.82
CA LEU A 200 8.49 8.38 -11.41
C LEU A 200 9.88 7.71 -11.28
N PRO A 201 10.02 6.52 -10.66
CA PRO A 201 11.30 5.81 -10.57
C PRO A 201 11.86 5.39 -11.92
N LEU A 202 11.00 4.93 -12.85
CA LEU A 202 11.41 4.64 -14.23
C LEU A 202 12.03 5.88 -14.88
N MET A 203 11.47 7.07 -14.64
CA MET A 203 12.01 8.29 -15.20
C MET A 203 13.36 8.66 -14.59
N SER A 204 13.57 8.41 -13.29
CA SER A 204 14.89 8.53 -12.67
C SER A 204 15.91 7.57 -13.32
N THR A 205 15.52 6.35 -13.67
CA THR A 205 16.39 5.41 -14.41
C THR A 205 16.70 5.92 -15.82
N LEU A 206 15.71 6.42 -16.55
CA LEU A 206 15.87 6.91 -17.94
C LEU A 206 16.62 8.24 -18.04
N ASP A 207 16.67 9.01 -16.96
CA ASP A 207 17.49 10.22 -16.84
C ASP A 207 18.97 9.85 -16.73
N GLY A 208 19.28 8.80 -15.95
CA GLY A 208 20.64 8.24 -15.89
C GLY A 208 21.66 9.13 -15.18
N ASP A 209 21.23 10.13 -14.40
CA ASP A 209 22.08 11.04 -13.63
C ASP A 209 22.21 10.55 -12.17
N PRO A 210 23.33 9.89 -11.78
CA PRO A 210 23.53 9.39 -10.43
C PRO A 210 23.79 10.50 -9.39
N GLU A 211 24.22 11.69 -9.82
CA GLU A 211 24.45 12.82 -8.89
C GLU A 211 23.13 13.42 -8.43
N ARG A 212 22.13 13.42 -9.30
CA ARG A 212 20.78 13.91 -9.01
C ARG A 212 19.87 12.85 -8.41
N ALA A 213 19.90 11.64 -8.97
CA ALA A 213 18.99 10.59 -8.54
C ALA A 213 19.18 10.35 -7.04
N PRO A 214 18.08 10.30 -6.25
CA PRO A 214 18.20 9.98 -4.85
C PRO A 214 19.08 8.77 -4.70
N TYR A 215 20.10 8.91 -3.86
CA TYR A 215 20.90 7.77 -3.45
C TYR A 215 21.80 7.15 -4.53
N GLY A 216 22.01 7.82 -5.67
CA GLY A 216 22.79 7.29 -6.78
C GLY A 216 21.96 6.59 -7.85
N GLY A 217 20.62 6.60 -7.71
CA GLY A 217 19.74 5.90 -8.63
C GLY A 217 19.53 4.42 -8.29
N LEU A 218 18.77 3.75 -9.15
CA LEU A 218 18.56 2.30 -9.09
C LEU A 218 19.40 1.65 -10.21
N PRO A 219 20.40 0.80 -9.88
CA PRO A 219 21.23 0.12 -10.88
C PRO A 219 20.42 -0.99 -11.57
N LYS A 220 21.02 -1.74 -12.49
CA LYS A 220 20.35 -2.87 -13.15
C LYS A 220 19.93 -3.96 -12.13
N PRO A 221 18.63 -4.29 -11.96
CA PRO A 221 18.18 -5.34 -11.06
C PRO A 221 18.31 -6.73 -11.69
N MET A 222 18.23 -7.78 -10.85
CA MET A 222 18.15 -9.16 -11.34
C MET A 222 16.80 -9.42 -12.05
N MET A 223 15.72 -8.80 -11.56
CA MET A 223 14.39 -8.83 -12.15
C MET A 223 13.53 -7.68 -11.64
N ILE A 224 12.44 -7.41 -12.35
CA ILE A 224 11.35 -6.53 -11.90
C ILE A 224 10.16 -7.41 -11.50
N LEU A 225 9.71 -7.29 -10.26
CA LEU A 225 8.53 -7.99 -9.74
C LEU A 225 7.31 -7.07 -9.81
N SER A 226 6.38 -7.38 -10.72
CA SER A 226 5.17 -6.58 -10.93
C SER A 226 3.92 -7.37 -10.64
N ARG A 227 2.94 -6.71 -10.02
CA ARG A 227 1.58 -7.22 -9.87
C ARG A 227 0.68 -6.62 -10.94
N PHE A 228 0.06 -7.47 -11.74
CA PHE A 228 -0.86 -7.04 -12.80
C PHE A 228 -2.22 -6.69 -12.21
N ARG A 229 -2.29 -5.50 -11.63
CA ARG A 229 -3.48 -4.93 -10.98
C ARG A 229 -4.14 -3.81 -11.78
N ASP A 230 -3.48 -3.37 -12.86
CA ASP A 230 -3.85 -2.22 -13.65
C ASP A 230 -3.38 -2.36 -15.12
N ASP A 231 -3.78 -1.41 -15.95
CA ASP A 231 -3.51 -1.40 -17.40
C ASP A 231 -2.17 -0.76 -17.77
N TYR A 232 -1.47 -0.13 -16.82
CA TYR A 232 -0.22 0.59 -17.07
C TYR A 232 1.02 -0.09 -16.48
N GLY A 233 0.89 -0.88 -15.42
CA GLY A 233 1.99 -1.49 -14.67
C GLY A 233 2.79 -2.46 -15.54
N GLN A 234 2.11 -3.23 -16.39
CA GLN A 234 2.77 -4.07 -17.39
C GLN A 234 3.61 -3.22 -18.37
N ARG A 235 3.07 -2.10 -18.87
CA ARG A 235 3.77 -1.22 -19.82
C ARG A 235 4.95 -0.50 -19.20
N ILE A 236 4.80 -0.02 -17.96
CA ILE A 236 5.90 0.59 -17.19
C ILE A 236 7.02 -0.44 -16.99
N SER A 237 6.67 -1.66 -16.56
CA SER A 237 7.65 -2.74 -16.35
C SER A 237 8.34 -3.17 -17.64
N GLU A 238 7.62 -3.23 -18.77
CA GLU A 238 8.20 -3.51 -20.09
C GLU A 238 9.21 -2.42 -20.53
N LEU A 239 8.89 -1.14 -20.31
CA LEU A 239 9.80 -0.04 -20.61
C LEU A 239 11.04 -0.07 -19.72
N TRP A 240 10.85 -0.36 -18.43
CA TRP A 240 11.94 -0.44 -17.48
C TRP A 240 12.85 -1.65 -17.74
N SER A 241 12.26 -2.78 -18.15
CA SER A 241 13.00 -3.95 -18.63
C SER A 241 13.91 -3.60 -19.80
N ARG A 242 13.37 -2.91 -20.82
CA ARG A 242 14.14 -2.43 -21.97
C ARG A 242 15.25 -1.46 -21.59
N ALA A 243 15.00 -0.56 -20.65
CA ALA A 243 16.00 0.40 -20.15
C ALA A 243 17.24 -0.29 -19.56
N TYR A 244 17.09 -1.52 -19.03
CA TYR A 244 18.19 -2.33 -18.51
C TYR A 244 18.67 -3.45 -19.45
N GLY A 245 18.34 -3.35 -20.74
CA GLY A 245 18.75 -4.33 -21.76
C GLY A 245 18.01 -5.66 -21.66
N GLY A 246 16.73 -5.63 -21.27
CA GLY A 246 15.85 -6.80 -21.26
C GLY A 246 15.89 -7.62 -19.96
N VAL A 247 15.99 -6.97 -18.80
CA VAL A 247 15.88 -7.70 -17.52
C VAL A 247 14.52 -8.40 -17.40
N PRO A 248 14.45 -9.60 -16.79
CA PRO A 248 13.19 -10.31 -16.62
C PRO A 248 12.15 -9.49 -15.86
N VAL A 249 10.90 -9.54 -16.33
CA VAL A 249 9.73 -9.05 -15.59
C VAL A 249 8.96 -10.27 -15.11
N PHE A 250 8.88 -10.46 -13.79
CA PHE A 250 8.03 -11.48 -13.19
C PHE A 250 6.68 -10.86 -12.86
N GLY A 251 5.64 -11.27 -13.59
CA GLY A 251 4.27 -10.84 -13.38
C GLY A 251 3.52 -11.74 -12.41
N LEU A 252 2.85 -11.15 -11.42
CA LEU A 252 1.88 -11.81 -10.56
C LEU A 252 0.48 -11.34 -10.92
N ASP A 253 -0.37 -12.26 -11.34
CA ASP A 253 -1.79 -12.02 -11.56
C ASP A 253 -2.57 -12.20 -10.25
N ALA A 254 -3.51 -11.30 -10.01
CA ALA A 254 -4.46 -11.37 -8.91
C ALA A 254 -5.86 -11.52 -9.51
N SER A 255 -6.32 -12.77 -9.61
CA SER A 255 -7.65 -13.09 -10.14
C SER A 255 -8.73 -12.35 -9.37
N SER A 256 -9.81 -11.92 -10.04
CA SER A 256 -10.92 -11.20 -9.39
C SER A 256 -11.64 -12.07 -8.35
N SER A 257 -12.08 -11.45 -7.26
CA SER A 257 -12.98 -12.08 -6.28
C SER A 257 -14.36 -12.38 -6.88
N THR A 258 -14.94 -13.56 -6.62
CA THR A 258 -16.34 -13.82 -7.04
C THR A 258 -17.36 -13.12 -6.13
N ALA A 259 -17.00 -12.93 -4.86
CA ALA A 259 -17.80 -12.22 -3.88
C ALA A 259 -16.92 -11.46 -2.89
N LEU A 260 -17.38 -10.26 -2.49
CA LEU A 260 -16.73 -9.46 -1.46
C LEU A 260 -17.52 -9.56 -0.15
N GLY A 261 -17.16 -10.54 0.68
CA GLY A 261 -17.81 -10.78 1.99
C GLY A 261 -17.52 -9.67 3.02
N PRO A 262 -18.36 -9.45 4.03
CA PRO A 262 -18.18 -8.35 4.98
C PRO A 262 -16.95 -8.57 5.89
N ARG A 263 -16.45 -7.48 6.49
CA ARG A 263 -15.43 -7.49 7.56
C ARG A 263 -14.16 -8.26 7.21
N TRP A 264 -13.59 -7.96 6.05
CA TRP A 264 -12.37 -8.60 5.58
C TRP A 264 -11.19 -8.45 6.56
N TRP A 265 -11.13 -7.35 7.33
CA TRP A 265 -10.07 -7.08 8.32
C TRP A 265 -10.10 -8.04 9.52
N GLU A 266 -11.28 -8.56 9.88
CA GLU A 266 -11.44 -9.58 10.93
C GLU A 266 -11.29 -10.98 10.33
N ARG A 267 -12.05 -11.27 9.27
CA ARG A 267 -12.09 -12.60 8.65
C ARG A 267 -10.75 -12.97 8.02
N GLY A 268 -10.06 -11.99 7.43
CA GLY A 268 -8.75 -12.17 6.83
C GLY A 268 -7.71 -12.73 7.79
N LEU A 269 -7.86 -12.54 9.11
CA LEU A 269 -6.88 -13.06 10.06
C LEU A 269 -6.91 -14.59 10.18
N ARG A 270 -8.09 -15.23 10.11
CA ARG A 270 -8.25 -16.68 10.40
C ARG A 270 -9.10 -17.46 9.38
N ASP A 271 -10.08 -16.80 8.76
CA ASP A 271 -11.01 -17.37 7.78
C ASP A 271 -10.61 -16.97 6.34
N TRP A 272 -9.31 -16.76 6.11
CA TRP A 272 -8.79 -16.29 4.83
C TRP A 272 -8.96 -17.31 3.70
N GLU A 273 -8.99 -18.62 4.00
CA GLU A 273 -9.27 -19.65 2.99
C GLU A 273 -10.66 -19.49 2.38
N THR A 274 -11.68 -19.28 3.20
CA THR A 274 -13.05 -19.04 2.73
C THR A 274 -13.19 -17.65 2.11
N LEU A 275 -12.61 -16.64 2.76
CA LEU A 275 -12.77 -15.23 2.34
C LEU A 275 -12.15 -14.96 0.97
N TYR A 276 -10.97 -15.54 0.69
CA TYR A 276 -10.24 -15.30 -0.56
C TYR A 276 -10.33 -16.44 -1.56
N GLU A 277 -11.18 -17.44 -1.27
CA GLU A 277 -11.63 -18.50 -2.17
C GLU A 277 -10.53 -19.52 -2.52
N PRO A 278 -10.70 -20.81 -2.21
CA PRO A 278 -9.64 -21.80 -2.37
C PRO A 278 -9.01 -21.86 -3.78
N HIS A 279 -9.83 -21.74 -4.84
CA HIS A 279 -9.36 -21.78 -6.22
C HIS A 279 -8.42 -20.62 -6.58
N ARG A 280 -8.65 -19.42 -6.03
CA ARG A 280 -7.77 -18.28 -6.25
C ARG A 280 -6.47 -18.45 -5.46
N LEU A 281 -6.56 -18.99 -4.24
CA LEU A 281 -5.39 -19.29 -3.42
C LEU A 281 -4.52 -20.37 -4.04
N ASP A 282 -5.11 -21.41 -4.64
CA ASP A 282 -4.37 -22.46 -5.36
C ASP A 282 -3.57 -21.87 -6.53
N PHE A 283 -4.23 -21.06 -7.36
CA PHE A 283 -3.57 -20.34 -8.46
C PHE A 283 -2.44 -19.42 -7.98
N GLN A 284 -2.68 -18.67 -6.91
CA GLN A 284 -1.67 -17.77 -6.36
C GLN A 284 -0.48 -18.53 -5.76
N VAL A 285 -0.70 -19.68 -5.11
CA VAL A 285 0.39 -20.53 -4.62
C VAL A 285 1.27 -21.01 -5.76
N GLU A 286 0.69 -21.47 -6.88
CA GLU A 286 1.46 -21.88 -8.06
C GLU A 286 2.35 -20.75 -8.60
N GLN A 287 1.82 -19.52 -8.65
CA GLN A 287 2.59 -18.35 -9.04
C GLN A 287 3.72 -18.02 -8.05
N LEU A 288 3.47 -18.13 -6.75
CA LEU A 288 4.51 -17.90 -5.72
C LEU A 288 5.61 -18.97 -5.76
N GLU A 289 5.28 -20.23 -6.03
CA GLU A 289 6.27 -21.27 -6.28
C GLU A 289 7.08 -20.99 -7.56
N GLY A 290 6.44 -20.43 -8.59
CA GLY A 290 7.13 -19.93 -9.79
C GLY A 290 8.10 -18.79 -9.50
N LEU A 291 7.71 -17.86 -8.61
CA LEU A 291 8.58 -16.78 -8.16
C LEU A 291 9.79 -17.32 -7.40
N ILE A 292 9.58 -18.28 -6.49
CA ILE A 292 10.66 -18.96 -5.76
C ILE A 292 11.68 -19.55 -6.75
N ARG A 293 11.23 -20.39 -7.69
CA ARG A 293 12.12 -21.01 -8.69
C ARG A 293 12.88 -19.99 -9.53
N THR A 294 12.22 -18.90 -9.90
CA THR A 294 12.82 -17.82 -10.69
C THR A 294 13.89 -17.08 -9.89
N ALA A 295 13.57 -16.75 -8.64
CA ALA A 295 14.52 -16.10 -7.74
C ALA A 295 15.73 -16.99 -7.47
N GLU A 296 15.54 -18.30 -7.25
CA GLU A 296 16.65 -19.25 -7.05
C GLU A 296 17.56 -19.32 -8.27
N THR A 297 16.97 -19.39 -9.46
CA THR A 297 17.71 -19.45 -10.74
C THR A 297 18.52 -18.17 -10.97
N LEU A 298 17.92 -17.00 -10.75
CA LEU A 298 18.54 -15.71 -11.07
C LEU A 298 19.55 -15.24 -10.01
N SER A 299 19.37 -15.63 -8.74
CA SER A 299 20.24 -15.20 -7.63
C SER A 299 21.30 -16.22 -7.26
N GLY A 300 21.11 -17.51 -7.58
CA GLY A 300 21.92 -18.61 -7.07
C GLY A 300 21.72 -18.91 -5.57
N ARG A 301 20.76 -18.25 -4.91
CA ARG A 301 20.42 -18.46 -3.49
C ARG A 301 19.24 -19.41 -3.38
N SER A 302 19.25 -20.30 -2.39
CA SER A 302 18.14 -21.22 -2.14
C SER A 302 17.05 -20.56 -1.29
N PHE A 303 15.80 -20.94 -1.52
CA PHE A 303 14.70 -20.57 -0.64
C PHE A 303 14.76 -21.34 0.68
N GLU A 304 14.72 -20.63 1.80
CA GLU A 304 14.79 -21.19 3.16
C GLU A 304 13.38 -21.26 3.80
N PRO A 305 12.66 -22.41 3.73
CA PRO A 305 11.24 -22.46 4.08
C PRO A 305 10.98 -22.22 5.58
N LEU A 306 11.94 -22.62 6.44
CA LEU A 306 11.83 -22.40 7.88
C LEU A 306 12.10 -20.95 8.26
N GLU A 307 13.03 -20.26 7.59
CA GLU A 307 13.20 -18.82 7.81
C GLU A 307 12.00 -18.05 7.29
N PHE A 308 11.51 -18.38 6.09
CA PHE A 308 10.27 -17.81 5.56
C PHE A 308 9.10 -17.93 6.55
N MET A 309 8.88 -19.12 7.12
CA MET A 309 7.83 -19.34 8.12
C MET A 309 8.06 -18.47 9.37
N ARG A 310 9.29 -18.36 9.88
CA ARG A 310 9.62 -17.46 11.00
C ARG A 310 9.33 -15.99 10.68
N GLN A 311 9.67 -15.53 9.48
CA GLN A 311 9.33 -14.18 9.02
C GLN A 311 7.82 -13.98 9.00
N MET A 312 7.06 -14.96 8.50
CA MET A 312 5.60 -14.90 8.50
C MET A 312 4.99 -14.81 9.91
N HIS A 313 5.56 -15.51 10.91
CA HIS A 313 5.15 -15.34 12.31
C HIS A 313 5.49 -13.96 12.87
N ARG A 314 6.69 -13.42 12.57
CA ARG A 314 7.08 -12.06 12.99
C ARG A 314 6.16 -11.00 12.38
N ILE A 315 5.68 -11.19 11.15
CA ILE A 315 4.68 -10.29 10.53
C ILE A 315 3.37 -10.30 11.33
N ASN A 316 2.92 -11.48 11.78
CA ASN A 316 1.72 -11.56 12.62
C ASN A 316 1.95 -10.88 13.98
N GLU A 317 3.09 -11.11 14.63
CA GLU A 317 3.46 -10.45 15.88
C GLU A 317 3.52 -8.91 15.71
N ALA A 318 4.14 -8.44 14.64
CA ALA A 318 4.17 -7.02 14.29
C ALA A 318 2.75 -6.45 14.10
N GLY A 319 1.88 -7.20 13.42
CA GLY A 319 0.47 -6.84 13.25
C GLY A 319 -0.30 -6.75 14.58
N GLU A 320 -0.08 -7.68 15.50
CA GLU A 320 -0.66 -7.66 16.85
C GLU A 320 -0.20 -6.43 17.65
N ILE A 321 1.08 -6.09 17.56
CA ILE A 321 1.62 -4.88 18.22
C ILE A 321 1.02 -3.60 17.60
N VAL A 322 0.84 -3.56 16.27
CA VAL A 322 0.17 -2.43 15.60
C VAL A 322 -1.30 -2.34 16.01
N ALA A 323 -2.00 -3.46 16.17
CA ALA A 323 -3.37 -3.46 16.68
C ALA A 323 -3.44 -2.86 18.10
N ASP A 324 -2.50 -3.20 18.99
CA ASP A 324 -2.40 -2.58 20.33
C ASP A 324 -2.15 -1.07 20.25
N ILE A 325 -1.22 -0.64 19.38
CA ILE A 325 -0.89 0.78 19.17
C ILE A 325 -2.11 1.54 18.67
N ARG A 326 -2.78 1.02 17.63
CA ARG A 326 -4.05 1.55 17.10
C ARG A 326 -5.05 1.78 18.21
N ASP A 327 -5.30 0.73 19.00
CA ASP A 327 -6.29 0.73 20.06
C ASP A 327 -5.96 1.76 21.17
N MET A 328 -4.67 1.92 21.49
CA MET A 328 -4.20 2.97 22.41
C MET A 328 -4.42 4.38 21.85
N LEU A 329 -4.07 4.62 20.58
CA LEU A 329 -4.26 5.91 19.91
C LEU A 329 -5.73 6.29 19.76
N ALA A 330 -6.57 5.32 19.41
CA ALA A 330 -8.01 5.49 19.30
C ALA A 330 -8.64 5.94 20.63
N ARG A 331 -8.22 5.35 21.75
CA ARG A 331 -8.75 5.66 23.10
C ARG A 331 -8.18 6.93 23.73
N ALA A 332 -6.92 7.26 23.48
CA ALA A 332 -6.27 8.39 24.13
C ALA A 332 -6.84 9.73 23.65
N ARG A 333 -7.34 10.57 24.56
CA ARG A 333 -7.83 11.94 24.29
C ARG A 333 -7.24 12.90 25.35
N PRO A 334 -6.48 13.95 24.96
CA PRO A 334 -5.99 14.25 23.60
C PRO A 334 -5.07 13.15 23.01
N LEU A 335 -4.88 13.20 21.70
CA LEU A 335 -4.01 12.32 20.92
C LEU A 335 -2.55 12.59 21.33
N PRO A 336 -1.80 11.57 21.76
CA PRO A 336 -0.47 11.76 22.33
C PRO A 336 0.61 12.02 21.27
N VAL A 337 0.40 11.58 20.03
CA VAL A 337 1.39 11.66 18.94
C VAL A 337 0.73 12.08 17.62
N PRO A 338 1.32 13.01 16.86
CA PRO A 338 0.76 13.46 15.58
C PRO A 338 0.86 12.38 14.51
N LEU A 339 0.03 12.48 13.46
CA LEU A 339 -0.03 11.49 12.37
C LEU A 339 1.34 11.23 11.72
N THR A 340 2.20 12.25 11.60
CA THR A 340 3.53 12.11 11.01
C THR A 340 4.44 11.18 11.80
N GLU A 341 4.36 11.17 13.12
CA GLU A 341 5.12 10.26 13.98
C GLU A 341 4.53 8.84 13.90
N GLN A 342 3.20 8.70 13.82
CA GLN A 342 2.56 7.41 13.58
C GLN A 342 3.01 6.79 12.26
N LEU A 343 3.01 7.58 11.18
CA LEU A 343 3.46 7.16 9.85
C LEU A 343 4.91 6.68 9.88
N ALA A 344 5.82 7.45 10.49
CA ALA A 344 7.22 7.08 10.57
C ALA A 344 7.44 5.73 11.28
N ASN A 345 6.78 5.54 12.43
CA ASN A 345 6.99 4.36 13.28
C ASN A 345 6.21 3.10 12.86
N VAL A 346 5.21 3.22 11.97
CA VAL A 346 4.50 2.05 11.42
C VAL A 346 4.95 1.71 10.01
N MET A 347 5.24 2.71 9.16
CA MET A 347 5.66 2.43 7.79
C MET A 347 7.07 1.84 7.72
N ALA A 348 8.02 2.35 8.50
CA ALA A 348 9.38 1.81 8.52
C ALA A 348 9.42 0.29 8.79
N PRO A 349 8.81 -0.24 9.87
CA PRO A 349 8.74 -1.67 10.11
C PRO A 349 7.84 -2.44 9.12
N THR A 350 6.95 -1.76 8.36
CA THR A 350 6.16 -2.40 7.30
C THR A 350 6.99 -2.70 6.05
N TRP A 351 7.92 -1.80 5.70
CA TRP A 351 8.87 -2.05 4.61
C TRP A 351 9.81 -3.20 4.95
N ASP A 352 10.25 -3.27 6.21
CA ASP A 352 11.12 -4.32 6.74
C ASP A 352 10.34 -5.44 7.45
N ARG A 353 9.09 -5.67 7.04
CA ARG A 353 8.21 -6.66 7.69
C ARG A 353 8.83 -8.06 7.63
N GLY A 354 8.72 -8.80 8.73
CA GLY A 354 9.32 -10.13 8.87
C GLY A 354 10.74 -10.12 9.44
N SER A 355 11.38 -8.96 9.55
CA SER A 355 12.65 -8.82 10.26
C SER A 355 12.48 -8.82 11.78
N ALA A 356 13.55 -9.16 12.50
CA ALA A 356 13.58 -9.00 13.96
C ALA A 356 13.56 -7.52 14.38
N TRP A 357 14.14 -6.64 13.55
CA TRP A 357 14.15 -5.19 13.79
C TRP A 357 12.72 -4.63 13.78
N SER A 358 11.90 -5.02 12.82
CA SER A 358 10.50 -4.58 12.70
C SER A 358 9.70 -4.81 13.98
N VAL A 359 9.79 -6.02 14.55
CA VAL A 359 9.14 -6.37 15.83
C VAL A 359 9.73 -5.57 16.99
N ALA A 360 11.06 -5.47 17.09
CA ALA A 360 11.74 -4.76 18.17
C ALA A 360 11.39 -3.26 18.18
N HIS A 361 11.38 -2.63 17.01
CA HIS A 361 11.01 -1.25 16.82
C HIS A 361 9.55 -0.98 17.23
N LEU A 362 8.62 -1.81 16.77
CA LEU A 362 7.19 -1.69 17.15
C LEU A 362 6.98 -1.87 18.65
N LYS A 363 7.72 -2.79 19.31
CA LYS A 363 7.69 -2.92 20.78
C LYS A 363 8.18 -1.66 21.47
N ALA A 364 9.27 -1.06 20.99
CA ALA A 364 9.81 0.19 21.52
C ALA A 364 8.82 1.36 21.34
N PHE A 365 8.24 1.52 20.16
CA PHE A 365 7.23 2.55 19.90
C PHE A 365 5.98 2.37 20.77
N ARG A 366 5.47 1.13 20.92
CA ARG A 366 4.35 0.84 21.82
C ARG A 366 4.67 1.22 23.28
N ALA A 367 5.89 0.93 23.75
CA ALA A 367 6.32 1.28 25.10
C ALA A 367 6.43 2.80 25.29
N GLU A 368 7.04 3.52 24.34
CA GLU A 368 7.13 4.97 24.34
C GLU A 368 5.73 5.62 24.34
N LEU A 369 4.81 5.11 23.51
CA LEU A 369 3.43 5.56 23.47
C LEU A 369 2.70 5.37 24.82
N ARG A 370 2.90 4.23 25.50
CA ARG A 370 2.34 4.01 26.86
C ARG A 370 2.85 5.06 27.84
N THR A 371 4.14 5.38 27.79
CA THR A 371 4.74 6.42 28.64
C THR A 371 4.13 7.78 28.34
N LEU A 372 3.99 8.16 27.08
CA LEU A 372 3.38 9.43 26.67
C LEU A 372 1.93 9.56 27.15
N ILE A 373 1.13 8.50 26.98
CA ILE A 373 -0.25 8.46 27.47
C ILE A 373 -0.28 8.60 29.00
N GLY A 374 0.57 7.87 29.72
CA GLY A 374 0.65 7.94 31.19
C GLY A 374 1.09 9.32 31.71
N GLN A 375 1.83 10.08 30.92
CA GLN A 375 2.24 11.45 31.23
C GLN A 375 1.21 12.52 30.84
N GLY A 376 0.09 12.13 30.20
CA GLY A 376 -0.89 13.07 29.67
C GLY A 376 -0.33 13.93 28.52
N ALA A 377 0.62 13.39 27.76
CA ALA A 377 1.19 14.08 26.61
C ALA A 377 0.12 14.28 25.52
N ALA A 378 0.16 15.43 24.86
CA ALA A 378 -0.82 15.81 23.85
C ALA A 378 -0.13 16.47 22.66
N ALA A 379 -0.29 15.89 21.46
CA ALA A 379 0.19 16.49 20.21
C ALA A 379 -0.52 17.81 19.90
N CYS A 380 -1.82 17.88 20.22
CA CYS A 380 -2.62 19.10 20.21
C CYS A 380 -3.32 19.23 21.57
N PRO A 381 -2.84 20.09 22.49
CA PRO A 381 -3.46 20.26 23.81
C PRO A 381 -4.94 20.68 23.77
N ASN A 382 -5.32 21.43 22.74
CA ASN A 382 -6.70 21.87 22.50
C ASN A 382 -7.39 20.96 21.45
N GLU A 383 -7.18 19.64 21.51
CA GLU A 383 -7.87 18.71 20.61
C GLU A 383 -9.39 18.81 20.77
N ARG A 384 -10.08 19.14 19.68
CA ARG A 384 -11.54 19.31 19.59
C ARG A 384 -12.16 18.45 18.51
N LEU A 385 -11.44 18.22 17.41
CA LEU A 385 -11.93 17.47 16.25
C LEU A 385 -10.91 16.42 15.83
N ARG A 386 -11.38 15.26 15.41
CA ARG A 386 -10.59 14.16 14.86
C ARG A 386 -10.91 13.97 13.40
N LEU A 387 -9.87 13.99 12.57
CA LEU A 387 -9.97 13.82 11.13
C LEU A 387 -9.29 12.54 10.69
N LEU A 388 -9.88 11.87 9.70
CA LEU A 388 -9.20 10.85 8.92
C LEU A 388 -8.49 11.47 7.72
N TRP A 389 -7.31 10.96 7.37
CA TRP A 389 -6.75 11.13 6.03
C TRP A 389 -7.03 9.87 5.21
N VAL A 390 -7.81 10.03 4.13
CA VAL A 390 -8.20 8.91 3.26
C VAL A 390 -7.48 8.99 1.93
N GLY A 391 -6.86 7.88 1.53
CA GLY A 391 -6.06 7.77 0.31
C GLY A 391 -4.55 7.76 0.58
N ASN A 392 -3.76 7.89 -0.47
CA ASN A 392 -2.30 7.88 -0.38
C ASN A 392 -1.76 9.08 0.41
N GLY A 393 -0.57 8.95 0.99
CA GLY A 393 0.07 10.03 1.73
C GLY A 393 0.47 11.21 0.84
N LEU A 394 0.38 12.44 1.37
CA LEU A 394 0.85 13.65 0.71
C LEU A 394 2.37 13.82 0.87
N TRP A 395 3.15 13.04 0.09
CA TRP A 395 4.59 12.83 0.36
C TRP A 395 5.47 14.08 0.23
N PHE A 396 5.09 15.02 -0.63
CA PHE A 396 5.82 16.28 -0.78
C PHE A 396 5.45 17.33 0.28
N ASN A 397 4.38 17.11 1.08
CA ASN A 397 3.87 18.08 2.06
C ASN A 397 3.19 17.39 3.26
N THR A 398 3.97 16.64 4.03
CA THR A 398 3.47 15.99 5.26
C THR A 398 3.12 16.98 6.37
N GLY A 399 3.62 18.22 6.30
CA GLY A 399 3.28 19.31 7.21
C GLY A 399 1.80 19.71 7.16
N PHE A 400 1.10 19.42 6.04
CA PHE A 400 -0.33 19.66 5.89
C PHE A 400 -1.17 19.03 7.01
N TYR A 401 -0.77 17.87 7.52
CA TYR A 401 -1.51 17.16 8.58
C TYR A 401 -1.56 17.90 9.92
N ARG A 402 -0.80 18.99 10.08
CA ARG A 402 -0.78 19.80 11.30
C ARG A 402 -1.39 21.18 11.13
N ALA A 403 -1.81 21.53 9.90
CA ALA A 403 -2.22 22.88 9.54
C ALA A 403 -3.47 23.39 10.28
N PHE A 404 -4.27 22.49 10.87
CA PHE A 404 -5.56 22.81 11.49
C PHE A 404 -5.56 22.68 13.02
N GLU A 405 -4.42 22.33 13.62
CA GLU A 405 -4.27 22.10 15.06
C GLU A 405 -4.47 23.40 15.86
N GLU A 406 -3.79 24.48 15.47
CA GLU A 406 -3.81 25.75 16.22
C GLU A 406 -5.18 26.44 16.17
N LYS A 407 -5.74 26.60 14.97
CA LYS A 407 -6.98 27.35 14.74
C LYS A 407 -8.23 26.58 15.20
N TYR A 408 -8.27 25.27 14.98
CA TYR A 408 -9.49 24.48 15.19
C TYR A 408 -9.36 23.39 16.25
N GLY A 409 -8.15 23.06 16.71
CA GLY A 409 -7.95 21.86 17.51
C GLY A 409 -8.23 20.58 16.71
N ALA A 410 -8.11 20.62 15.38
CA ALA A 410 -8.41 19.50 14.51
C ALA A 410 -7.15 18.67 14.27
N VAL A 411 -7.16 17.41 14.71
CA VAL A 411 -6.02 16.48 14.59
C VAL A 411 -6.34 15.37 13.62
N PHE A 412 -5.36 15.00 12.78
CA PHE A 412 -5.46 13.77 12.00
C PHE A 412 -5.06 12.57 12.86
N VAL A 413 -6.00 11.65 13.06
CA VAL A 413 -5.81 10.51 13.98
C VAL A 413 -5.49 9.21 13.26
N TRP A 414 -5.73 9.15 11.95
CA TRP A 414 -5.63 7.92 11.18
C TRP A 414 -5.36 8.17 9.71
N THR A 415 -4.65 7.23 9.11
CA THR A 415 -4.53 6.98 7.66
C THR A 415 -4.44 5.48 7.46
N MET A 416 -4.66 5.00 6.22
CA MET A 416 -4.58 3.57 5.90
C MET A 416 -3.27 2.93 6.39
N TYR A 417 -2.14 3.64 6.31
CA TYR A 417 -0.83 3.13 6.72
C TYR A 417 -0.72 2.88 8.22
N SER A 418 -1.53 3.53 9.07
CA SER A 418 -1.49 3.33 10.52
C SER A 418 -1.85 1.90 10.90
N ASN A 419 -2.81 1.28 10.19
CA ASN A 419 -3.46 0.05 10.64
C ASN A 419 -3.39 -1.08 9.61
N PHE A 420 -2.93 -0.81 8.38
CA PHE A 420 -2.89 -1.87 7.36
C PHE A 420 -1.92 -3.00 7.70
N LEU A 421 -0.86 -2.75 8.49
CA LEU A 421 0.03 -3.82 8.96
C LEU A 421 -0.70 -4.82 9.89
N SER A 422 -1.63 -4.35 10.73
CA SER A 422 -2.45 -5.24 11.55
C SER A 422 -3.54 -5.93 10.73
N ASP A 423 -4.30 -5.15 9.96
CA ASP A 423 -5.57 -5.59 9.39
C ASP A 423 -5.37 -6.28 8.01
N GLY A 424 -4.46 -5.75 7.19
CA GLY A 424 -4.16 -6.21 5.84
C GLY A 424 -3.16 -7.36 5.76
N TYR A 425 -2.07 -7.27 6.54
CA TYR A 425 -0.96 -8.22 6.48
C TYR A 425 -1.13 -9.44 7.38
N GLY A 426 -1.82 -9.33 8.53
CA GLY A 426 -1.95 -10.44 9.48
C GLY A 426 -2.66 -11.66 8.88
N ARG A 427 -2.06 -12.85 8.99
CA ARG A 427 -2.65 -14.14 8.56
C ARG A 427 -2.19 -15.23 9.51
N TYR A 428 -3.09 -15.80 10.32
CA TYR A 428 -2.74 -16.93 11.18
C TYR A 428 -2.77 -18.23 10.39
N PHE A 429 -1.70 -19.01 10.53
CA PHE A 429 -1.49 -20.28 9.83
C PHE A 429 -0.88 -21.31 10.80
N ARG A 430 -1.09 -22.60 10.51
CA ARG A 430 -0.41 -23.74 11.15
C ARG A 430 1.08 -23.72 10.86
N ASP A 431 1.91 -24.19 11.80
CA ASP A 431 3.38 -24.31 11.69
C ASP A 431 3.81 -25.33 10.61
N ASP A 432 3.57 -24.99 9.35
CA ASP A 432 3.85 -25.74 8.15
C ASP A 432 4.24 -24.75 7.04
N PRO A 433 5.46 -24.83 6.46
CA PRO A 433 5.90 -23.91 5.41
C PRO A 433 4.97 -23.85 4.19
N ALA A 434 4.33 -24.96 3.81
CA ALA A 434 3.39 -24.96 2.69
C ALA A 434 2.14 -24.14 3.01
N HIS A 435 1.62 -24.27 4.23
CA HIS A 435 0.50 -23.48 4.71
C HIS A 435 0.87 -22.01 4.94
N ALA A 436 2.12 -21.70 5.35
CA ALA A 436 2.64 -20.34 5.41
C ALA A 436 2.69 -19.69 4.01
N LEU A 437 3.08 -20.44 2.98
CA LEU A 437 3.08 -19.96 1.59
C LEU A 437 1.64 -19.69 1.10
N ARG A 438 0.69 -20.56 1.45
CA ARG A 438 -0.75 -20.33 1.19
C ARG A 438 -1.30 -19.11 1.93
N ALA A 439 -0.85 -18.87 3.16
CA ALA A 439 -1.21 -17.67 3.91
C ALA A 439 -0.64 -16.40 3.23
N LEU A 440 0.60 -16.45 2.72
CA LEU A 440 1.17 -15.37 1.92
C LEU A 440 0.39 -15.12 0.63
N ALA A 441 -0.05 -16.17 -0.07
CA ALA A 441 -0.95 -16.05 -1.22
C ALA A 441 -2.22 -15.27 -0.84
N SER A 442 -2.86 -15.62 0.26
CA SER A 442 -4.07 -14.94 0.77
C SER A 442 -3.85 -13.48 1.17
N ARG A 443 -2.64 -13.14 1.61
CA ARG A 443 -2.27 -11.76 2.00
C ARG A 443 -2.27 -10.87 0.76
N HIS A 444 -1.67 -11.33 -0.32
CA HIS A 444 -1.43 -10.50 -1.49
C HIS A 444 -2.60 -10.51 -2.47
N ILE A 445 -3.30 -11.62 -2.63
CA ILE A 445 -4.28 -11.81 -3.72
C ILE A 445 -5.40 -10.77 -3.76
N SER A 446 -5.82 -10.22 -2.61
CA SER A 446 -6.93 -9.26 -2.56
C SER A 446 -6.60 -7.88 -1.97
N MET A 447 -5.32 -7.48 -1.93
CA MET A 447 -4.95 -6.13 -1.49
C MET A 447 -5.58 -5.02 -2.35
N ASN A 448 -5.84 -5.29 -3.63
CA ASN A 448 -6.57 -4.34 -4.48
C ASN A 448 -7.97 -4.09 -3.96
N GLU A 449 -8.69 -5.17 -3.66
CA GLU A 449 -10.05 -5.08 -3.20
C GLU A 449 -10.14 -4.38 -1.85
N GLN A 450 -9.21 -4.70 -0.94
CA GLN A 450 -9.12 -4.08 0.39
C GLN A 450 -8.87 -2.56 0.33
N LEU A 451 -8.04 -2.11 -0.61
CA LEU A 451 -7.55 -0.71 -0.66
C LEU A 451 -8.24 0.17 -1.68
N HIS A 452 -8.92 -0.40 -2.68
CA HIS A 452 -9.43 0.36 -3.83
C HIS A 452 -10.81 -0.08 -4.32
N VAL A 453 -11.36 -1.22 -3.88
CA VAL A 453 -12.64 -1.73 -4.43
C VAL A 453 -13.76 -1.67 -3.37
N PRO A 454 -14.91 -1.10 -3.73
CA PRO A 454 -16.10 -1.15 -2.89
C PRO A 454 -16.72 -2.58 -2.84
N PRO A 455 -17.28 -3.01 -1.70
CA PRO A 455 -17.48 -2.22 -0.48
C PRO A 455 -16.27 -2.25 0.47
N TRP A 456 -15.30 -3.14 0.27
CA TRP A 456 -14.23 -3.43 1.24
C TRP A 456 -13.42 -2.22 1.71
N MET A 457 -13.00 -1.36 0.79
CA MET A 457 -12.27 -0.13 1.15
C MET A 457 -13.14 0.77 2.04
N GLY A 458 -14.37 1.04 1.62
CA GLY A 458 -15.28 1.93 2.34
C GLY A 458 -15.67 1.40 3.72
N ASP A 459 -16.04 0.12 3.78
CA ASP A 459 -16.47 -0.55 5.02
C ASP A 459 -15.34 -0.57 6.06
N TRP A 460 -14.11 -0.83 5.64
CA TRP A 460 -12.96 -0.78 6.53
C TRP A 460 -12.75 0.64 7.06
N ILE A 461 -12.70 1.65 6.19
CA ILE A 461 -12.49 3.03 6.63
C ILE A 461 -13.62 3.52 7.55
N VAL A 462 -14.87 3.10 7.34
CA VAL A 462 -15.99 3.37 8.25
C VAL A 462 -15.75 2.75 9.63
N GLU A 463 -15.26 1.51 9.69
CA GLU A 463 -14.91 0.87 10.97
C GLU A 463 -13.80 1.66 11.68
N GLN A 464 -12.77 2.07 10.94
CA GLN A 464 -11.66 2.88 11.50
C GLN A 464 -12.15 4.25 11.97
N ALA A 465 -13.04 4.91 11.22
CA ALA A 465 -13.67 6.18 11.63
C ALA A 465 -14.36 6.06 12.99
N ARG A 466 -15.10 4.96 13.19
CA ARG A 466 -15.80 4.67 14.45
C ARG A 466 -14.83 4.37 15.58
N ALA A 467 -13.84 3.53 15.34
CA ALA A 467 -12.84 3.15 16.34
C ALA A 467 -12.11 4.38 16.92
N TYR A 468 -11.70 5.30 16.04
CA TYR A 468 -11.01 6.53 16.46
C TYR A 468 -11.96 7.65 16.93
N GLY A 469 -13.28 7.48 16.77
CA GLY A 469 -14.26 8.53 17.00
C GLY A 469 -13.95 9.78 16.19
N ALA A 470 -13.79 9.60 14.87
CA ALA A 470 -13.53 10.67 13.92
C ALA A 470 -14.79 11.52 13.69
N ASP A 471 -14.60 12.82 13.59
CA ASP A 471 -15.66 13.81 13.32
C ASP A 471 -15.81 14.07 11.81
N GLY A 472 -14.77 13.80 11.01
CA GLY A 472 -14.80 13.97 9.57
C GLY A 472 -13.63 13.30 8.86
N ALA A 473 -13.65 13.30 7.54
CA ALA A 473 -12.57 12.75 6.72
C ALA A 473 -12.13 13.74 5.63
N VAL A 474 -10.81 13.86 5.45
CA VAL A 474 -10.20 14.54 4.30
C VAL A 474 -9.70 13.46 3.35
N MET A 475 -10.24 13.42 2.15
CA MET A 475 -9.94 12.39 1.15
C MET A 475 -9.09 12.97 0.02
N LEU A 476 -7.88 12.44 -0.14
CA LEU A 476 -7.11 12.65 -1.36
C LEU A 476 -7.71 11.80 -2.48
N VAL A 477 -8.18 12.45 -3.53
CA VAL A 477 -8.64 11.79 -4.77
C VAL A 477 -7.54 11.95 -5.82
N PRO A 478 -6.76 10.89 -6.11
CA PRO A 478 -5.63 10.97 -7.02
C PRO A 478 -6.05 11.44 -8.43
N LYS A 479 -5.36 12.46 -8.96
CA LYS A 479 -5.45 12.82 -10.38
C LYS A 479 -4.53 11.92 -11.21
N HIS A 480 -5.05 11.45 -12.34
CA HIS A 480 -4.33 10.62 -13.32
C HIS A 480 -3.83 9.27 -12.79
N ASP A 481 -4.44 8.77 -11.71
CA ASP A 481 -4.20 7.44 -11.16
C ASP A 481 -5.55 6.73 -11.01
N ARG A 482 -5.88 5.89 -12.01
CA ARG A 482 -7.18 5.23 -12.11
C ARG A 482 -7.38 4.21 -11.00
N MET A 483 -6.33 3.49 -10.60
CA MET A 483 -6.45 2.50 -9.52
C MET A 483 -6.57 3.18 -8.17
N GLY A 484 -5.72 4.19 -7.91
CA GLY A 484 -5.77 4.95 -6.67
C GLY A 484 -7.10 5.67 -6.45
N SER A 485 -7.85 5.96 -7.51
CA SER A 485 -9.16 6.64 -7.45
C SER A 485 -10.39 5.72 -7.59
N LEU A 486 -10.21 4.43 -7.92
CA LEU A 486 -11.31 3.51 -8.28
C LEU A 486 -12.43 3.44 -7.21
N GLY A 487 -12.05 3.46 -5.93
CA GLY A 487 -12.99 3.34 -4.80
C GLY A 487 -13.43 4.66 -4.17
N SER A 488 -12.78 5.79 -4.50
CA SER A 488 -12.91 7.03 -3.72
C SER A 488 -14.36 7.51 -3.57
N ARG A 489 -15.13 7.54 -4.66
CA ARG A 489 -16.53 8.00 -4.63
C ARG A 489 -17.41 7.11 -3.74
N MET A 490 -17.25 5.79 -3.83
CA MET A 490 -18.06 4.86 -3.04
C MET A 490 -17.63 4.85 -1.58
N THR A 491 -16.34 5.02 -1.29
CA THR A 491 -15.83 5.24 0.07
C THR A 491 -16.41 6.51 0.68
N LYS A 492 -16.48 7.61 -0.08
CA LYS A 492 -17.15 8.84 0.37
C LYS A 492 -18.62 8.58 0.70
N VAL A 493 -19.35 7.90 -0.20
CA VAL A 493 -20.76 7.54 0.04
C VAL A 493 -20.91 6.68 1.30
N ALA A 494 -20.03 5.71 1.53
CA ALA A 494 -20.06 4.86 2.72
C ALA A 494 -19.83 5.67 4.01
N LEU A 495 -18.85 6.58 4.01
CA LEU A 495 -18.56 7.47 5.14
C LEU A 495 -19.72 8.43 5.44
N GLU A 496 -20.25 9.12 4.42
CA GLU A 496 -21.39 10.03 4.59
C GLU A 496 -22.62 9.30 5.13
N ARG A 497 -22.89 8.08 4.63
CA ARG A 497 -23.97 7.22 5.16
C ARG A 497 -23.74 6.78 6.61
N ALA A 498 -22.47 6.63 7.01
CA ALA A 498 -22.09 6.33 8.37
C ALA A 498 -22.07 7.57 9.30
N GLY A 499 -22.45 8.75 8.79
CA GLY A 499 -22.48 9.99 9.55
C GLY A 499 -21.11 10.67 9.66
N ILE A 500 -20.15 10.33 8.80
CA ILE A 500 -18.81 10.93 8.75
C ILE A 500 -18.72 11.83 7.52
N PRO A 501 -18.83 13.17 7.66
CA PRO A 501 -18.71 14.10 6.54
C PRO A 501 -17.33 14.00 5.87
N VAL A 502 -17.29 14.19 4.55
CA VAL A 502 -16.05 14.04 3.76
C VAL A 502 -15.81 15.26 2.87
N VAL A 503 -14.58 15.77 2.90
CA VAL A 503 -14.06 16.74 1.90
C VAL A 503 -13.04 16.07 0.98
N GLU A 504 -13.19 16.27 -0.33
CA GLU A 504 -12.29 15.72 -1.35
C GLU A 504 -11.23 16.75 -1.77
N LEU A 505 -9.96 16.35 -1.78
CA LEU A 505 -8.84 17.10 -2.34
C LEU A 505 -8.37 16.39 -3.62
N HIS A 506 -8.54 17.02 -4.78
CA HIS A 506 -8.13 16.43 -6.05
C HIS A 506 -6.72 16.86 -6.41
N ALA A 507 -5.74 15.99 -6.15
CA ALA A 507 -4.32 16.23 -6.39
C ALA A 507 -3.59 14.93 -6.72
N ASN A 508 -2.32 15.03 -7.09
CA ASN A 508 -1.44 13.87 -7.19
C ASN A 508 -0.54 13.82 -5.95
N MET A 509 -0.29 12.63 -5.40
CA MET A 509 0.48 12.41 -4.17
C MET A 509 1.99 12.71 -4.30
N VAL A 510 2.52 12.76 -5.53
CA VAL A 510 3.94 13.04 -5.80
C VAL A 510 4.17 14.22 -6.76
N ASP A 511 3.12 14.87 -7.28
CA ASP A 511 3.24 16.02 -8.18
C ASP A 511 2.80 17.33 -7.50
N ALA A 512 3.76 18.03 -6.92
CA ALA A 512 3.57 19.31 -6.27
C ALA A 512 3.12 20.42 -7.23
N ARG A 513 3.34 20.29 -8.55
CA ARG A 513 2.88 21.29 -9.55
C ARG A 513 1.35 21.39 -9.61
N MET A 514 0.66 20.33 -9.18
CA MET A 514 -0.81 20.27 -9.11
C MET A 514 -1.37 20.66 -7.74
N TRP A 515 -0.53 21.15 -6.83
CA TRP A 515 -0.90 21.47 -5.44
C TRP A 515 -0.83 22.98 -5.17
N ASP A 516 -1.96 23.56 -4.80
CA ASP A 516 -2.05 24.91 -4.23
C ASP A 516 -2.32 24.80 -2.73
N ASP A 517 -1.28 25.03 -1.92
CA ASP A 517 -1.36 24.84 -0.48
C ASP A 517 -2.38 25.75 0.19
N ALA A 518 -2.46 27.01 -0.22
CA ALA A 518 -3.39 27.97 0.36
C ALA A 518 -4.85 27.61 0.02
N ALA A 519 -5.11 27.24 -1.24
CA ALA A 519 -6.44 26.83 -1.66
C ALA A 519 -6.88 25.50 -1.00
N MET A 520 -5.97 24.52 -0.90
CA MET A 520 -6.28 23.24 -0.26
C MET A 520 -6.52 23.37 1.24
N ARG A 521 -5.73 24.19 1.94
CA ARG A 521 -6.00 24.52 3.35
C ARG A 521 -7.35 25.19 3.51
N LYS A 522 -7.60 26.26 2.76
CA LYS A 522 -8.88 27.00 2.80
C LYS A 522 -10.08 26.08 2.59
N LYS A 523 -9.99 25.13 1.65
CA LYS A 523 -11.06 24.14 1.41
C LYS A 523 -11.34 23.26 2.63
N VAL A 524 -10.31 22.83 3.36
CA VAL A 524 -10.48 22.05 4.60
C VAL A 524 -10.97 22.94 5.76
N GLU A 525 -10.51 24.18 5.86
CA GLU A 525 -11.01 25.15 6.84
C GLU A 525 -12.52 25.39 6.68
N GLU A 526 -12.98 25.67 5.45
CA GLU A 526 -14.39 25.84 5.12
C GLU A 526 -15.21 24.59 5.47
N PHE A 527 -14.65 23.40 5.19
CA PHE A 527 -15.27 22.14 5.57
C PHE A 527 -15.41 22.00 7.09
N ILE A 528 -14.36 22.28 7.87
CA ILE A 528 -14.41 22.24 9.34
C ILE A 528 -15.48 23.20 9.86
N GLU A 529 -15.48 24.44 9.40
CA GLU A 529 -16.41 25.49 9.85
C GLU A 529 -17.86 25.17 9.51
N GLN A 530 -18.12 24.70 8.28
CA GLN A 530 -19.49 24.55 7.77
C GLN A 530 -20.08 23.18 8.06
N ARG A 531 -19.28 22.11 8.01
CA ARG A 531 -19.77 20.73 8.11
C ARG A 531 -19.55 20.08 9.46
N LEU A 532 -18.52 20.48 10.21
CA LEU A 532 -18.17 19.84 11.49
C LEU A 532 -18.63 20.67 12.69
N LEU A 533 -18.36 21.99 12.67
CA LEU A 533 -18.70 22.87 13.80
C LEU A 533 -20.14 23.40 13.77
N ARG A 534 -20.70 23.72 12.59
CA ARG A 534 -22.10 24.17 12.47
C ARG A 534 -23.10 23.01 12.45
N GLY A 535 -22.69 21.83 11.99
CA GLY A 535 -23.55 20.64 11.96
C GLY A 535 -23.94 20.13 13.35
N SER A 536 -23.11 20.39 14.36
CA SER A 536 -23.29 19.93 15.75
C SER A 536 -24.31 20.77 16.55
N THR A 537 -24.67 21.98 16.09
CA THR A 537 -25.66 22.85 16.76
C THR A 537 -27.13 22.54 16.42
N THR A 538 -27.41 21.64 15.47
CA THR A 538 -28.79 21.39 14.99
C THR A 538 -29.50 20.21 15.66
N THR A 539 -28.85 19.50 16.58
CA THR A 539 -29.42 18.28 17.21
C THR A 539 -29.97 18.51 18.63
N GLU A 540 -29.91 19.74 19.17
CA GLU A 540 -30.41 20.06 20.52
C GLU A 540 -31.82 20.71 20.55
N THR A 541 -32.52 20.81 19.42
CA THR A 541 -33.87 21.41 19.35
C THR A 541 -34.83 20.66 18.43
N ALA A 542 -35.03 19.36 18.67
CA ALA A 542 -36.18 18.62 18.16
C ALA A 542 -36.80 17.74 19.26
#